data_AF-A0A924I4I8-F1
#
_entry.id   AF-A0A924I4I8-F1
#
_cell.length_a   1.000
_cell.length_b   1.000
_cell.length_c   1.000
_cell.angle_alpha   90.00
_cell.angle_beta   90.00
_cell.angle_gamma   90.00
#
_symmetry.space_group_name_H-M   'P 1'
#
loop_
_entity.id
_entity.type
_entity.pdbx_description
1 polymer ?
#
loop_
_entity_poly.entity_id
_entity_poly.type
_entity_poly.pdbx_seq_one_letter_code
_entity_poly.pdbx_strand_id
1 'polypeptide(L)'
;NNISESLNKRIPIVSGTTGWLEHYHEIENLCLKNNTGFIYASNFSLGVNIYFELNDYLSKIMSKFNQYNVSMQEIHHTQKLDAPSGTAISIANAIISNSKYENWTLENPISDEIFIDAQRIENVPGTHSVFYNSEVDSIEIKHIANNREGFALGAILAAEWIVDKKGIFTMRDVLSLNEI
;
A
#
# COMPACT_ATOMS: atom_id res chain seq x y z
N ASN A 1 3.14 22.59 -1.04
CA ASN A 1 2.47 23.85 -0.60
C ASN A 1 1.44 23.60 0.50
N ASN A 2 0.29 22.96 0.22
CA ASN A 2 -0.79 22.80 1.24
C ASN A 2 -0.35 22.09 2.53
N ILE A 3 0.45 21.01 2.40
CA ILE A 3 0.98 20.26 3.54
C ILE A 3 1.83 21.19 4.41
N SER A 4 2.87 21.80 3.83
CA SER A 4 3.79 22.68 4.53
C SER A 4 3.11 23.87 5.19
N GLU A 5 2.16 24.52 4.50
CA GLU A 5 1.41 25.66 5.04
C GLU A 5 0.59 25.27 6.28
N SER A 6 -0.07 24.12 6.24
CA SER A 6 -0.89 23.62 7.35
C SER A 6 -0.03 23.23 8.55
N LEU A 7 1.10 22.56 8.33
CA LEU A 7 2.05 22.20 9.38
C LEU A 7 2.63 23.46 10.07
N ASN A 8 2.94 24.51 9.30
CA ASN A 8 3.39 25.80 9.85
C ASN A 8 2.32 26.50 10.71
N LYS A 9 1.04 26.29 10.39
CA LYS A 9 -0.09 26.75 11.22
C LYS A 9 -0.42 25.80 12.38
N ARG A 10 0.39 24.74 12.58
CA ARG A 10 0.19 23.70 13.60
C ARG A 10 -1.15 22.97 13.47
N ILE A 11 -1.62 22.82 12.24
CA ILE A 11 -2.79 22.02 11.91
C ILE A 11 -2.28 20.61 11.56
N PRO A 12 -2.80 19.54 12.19
CA PRO A 12 -2.42 18.18 11.83
C PRO A 12 -2.93 17.85 10.43
N ILE A 13 -2.15 17.06 9.68
CA ILE A 13 -2.45 16.77 8.27
C ILE A 13 -2.48 15.29 7.98
N VAL A 14 -3.49 14.91 7.21
CA VAL A 14 -3.62 13.61 6.56
C VAL A 14 -3.48 13.84 5.06
N SER A 15 -2.53 13.18 4.41
CA SER A 15 -2.28 13.32 2.97
C SER A 15 -2.28 11.97 2.26
N GLY A 16 -3.12 11.85 1.24
CA GLY A 16 -3.09 10.76 0.26
C GLY A 16 -2.55 11.18 -1.11
N THR A 17 -2.07 12.42 -1.25
CA THR A 17 -1.58 12.96 -2.51
C THR A 17 -0.23 12.31 -2.85
N THR A 18 -0.01 11.96 -4.12
CA THR A 18 1.27 11.44 -4.64
C THR A 18 2.02 12.52 -5.43
N GLY A 19 3.24 12.23 -5.88
CA GLY A 19 4.02 13.15 -6.75
C GLY A 19 4.79 14.26 -6.03
N TRP A 20 5.03 14.11 -4.72
CA TRP A 20 5.87 15.02 -3.92
C TRP A 20 6.78 14.26 -2.92
N LEU A 21 6.84 12.92 -3.02
CA LEU A 21 7.48 12.06 -2.02
C LEU A 21 9.01 12.22 -1.95
N GLU A 22 9.61 12.78 -2.99
CA GLU A 22 11.01 13.25 -2.96
C GLU A 22 11.25 14.28 -1.85
N HIS A 23 10.21 15.01 -1.44
CA HIS A 23 10.24 15.98 -0.33
C HIS A 23 9.69 15.40 0.98
N TYR A 24 9.47 14.08 1.06
CA TYR A 24 8.82 13.45 2.22
C TYR A 24 9.55 13.74 3.54
N HIS A 25 10.88 13.56 3.58
CA HIS A 25 11.68 13.84 4.76
C HIS A 25 11.69 15.32 5.17
N GLU A 26 11.55 16.24 4.21
CA GLU A 26 11.42 17.67 4.53
C GLU A 26 10.10 17.95 5.28
N ILE A 27 9.01 17.30 4.86
CA ILE A 27 7.70 17.38 5.50
C ILE A 27 7.71 16.74 6.89
N GLU A 28 8.35 15.58 7.06
CA GLU A 28 8.51 14.94 8.37
C GLU A 28 9.24 15.86 9.35
N ASN A 29 10.38 16.40 8.95
CA ASN A 29 11.15 17.34 9.75
C ASN A 29 10.35 18.60 10.10
N LEU A 30 9.56 19.11 9.15
CA LEU A 30 8.69 20.26 9.38
C LEU A 30 7.57 19.97 10.38
N CYS A 31 6.97 18.78 10.31
CA CYS A 31 5.96 18.31 11.24
C CYS A 31 6.52 18.23 12.67
N LEU A 32 7.67 17.56 12.83
CA LEU A 32 8.35 17.40 14.12
C LEU A 32 8.76 18.75 14.71
N LYS A 33 9.34 19.65 13.90
CA LYS A 33 9.71 21.00 14.31
C LYS A 33 8.53 21.82 14.82
N ASN A 34 7.36 21.69 14.20
CA ASN A 34 6.15 22.42 14.57
C ASN A 34 5.30 21.70 15.63
N ASN A 35 5.74 20.54 16.14
CA ASN A 35 5.07 19.76 17.18
C ASN A 35 3.60 19.46 16.85
N THR A 36 3.35 19.03 15.60
CA THR A 36 2.02 18.69 15.06
C THR A 36 1.98 17.22 14.63
N GLY A 37 0.84 16.75 14.12
CA GLY A 37 0.65 15.40 13.59
C GLY A 37 0.68 15.37 12.06
N PHE A 38 1.31 14.34 11.49
CA PHE A 38 1.28 14.09 10.06
C PHE A 38 1.03 12.61 9.76
N ILE A 39 0.05 12.33 8.89
CA ILE A 39 -0.19 11.02 8.29
C ILE A 39 -0.01 11.13 6.79
N TYR A 40 0.79 10.23 6.24
CA TYR A 40 0.83 9.95 4.82
C TYR A 40 0.49 8.49 4.56
N ALA A 41 -0.36 8.24 3.57
CA ALA A 41 -0.57 6.91 3.03
C ALA A 41 -0.83 6.98 1.53
N SER A 42 -0.20 6.09 0.76
CA SER A 42 -0.50 5.92 -0.67
C SER A 42 -1.92 5.39 -0.91
N ASN A 43 -2.55 4.81 0.13
CA ASN A 43 -3.91 4.28 0.09
C ASN A 43 -4.59 4.35 1.47
N PHE A 44 -5.72 5.04 1.56
CA PHE A 44 -6.51 5.14 2.79
C PHE A 44 -7.59 4.06 2.94
N SER A 45 -7.80 3.17 1.95
CA SER A 45 -8.79 2.10 2.10
C SER A 45 -8.44 1.21 3.29
N LEU A 46 -9.42 1.05 4.19
CA LEU A 46 -9.31 0.11 5.32
C LEU A 46 -8.99 -1.30 4.82
N GLY A 47 -9.72 -1.77 3.80
CA GLY A 47 -9.53 -3.10 3.23
C GLY A 47 -8.16 -3.30 2.61
N VAL A 48 -7.60 -2.28 1.96
CA VAL A 48 -6.24 -2.35 1.39
C VAL A 48 -5.18 -2.41 2.49
N ASN A 49 -5.33 -1.63 3.56
CA ASN A 49 -4.37 -1.65 4.66
C ASN A 49 -4.40 -2.99 5.42
N ILE A 50 -5.58 -3.56 5.66
CA ILE A 50 -5.70 -4.93 6.21
C ILE A 50 -5.06 -5.95 5.26
N TYR A 51 -5.27 -5.80 3.95
CA TYR A 51 -4.68 -6.68 2.95
C TYR A 51 -3.14 -6.59 2.91
N PHE A 52 -2.55 -5.40 3.12
CA PHE A 52 -1.11 -5.26 3.26
C PHE A 52 -0.55 -6.05 4.44
N GLU A 53 -1.22 -6.03 5.60
CA GLU A 53 -0.81 -6.83 6.77
C GLU A 53 -0.88 -8.33 6.47
N LEU A 54 -1.99 -8.78 5.87
CA LEU A 54 -2.17 -10.18 5.50
C LEU A 54 -1.07 -10.63 4.52
N ASN A 55 -0.75 -9.81 3.53
CA ASN A 55 0.29 -10.10 2.55
C ASN A 55 1.68 -10.16 3.19
N ASP A 56 2.04 -9.19 4.04
CA ASP A 56 3.32 -9.18 4.74
C ASP A 56 3.46 -10.44 5.62
N TYR A 57 2.43 -10.74 6.43
CA TYR A 57 2.42 -11.92 7.28
C TYR A 57 2.52 -13.23 6.49
N LEU A 58 1.69 -13.40 5.45
CA LEU A 58 1.72 -14.59 4.61
C LEU A 58 3.08 -14.73 3.92
N SER A 59 3.65 -13.64 3.40
CA SER A 59 4.95 -13.69 2.71
C SER A 59 6.09 -14.20 3.61
N LYS A 60 6.08 -13.86 4.91
CA LYS A 60 7.04 -14.37 5.91
C LYS A 60 6.88 -15.86 6.19
N ILE A 61 5.67 -16.41 6.07
CA ILE A 61 5.42 -17.85 6.16
C ILE A 61 5.92 -18.53 4.89
N MET A 62 5.51 -18.00 3.73
CA MET A 62 5.78 -18.59 2.42
C MET A 62 7.26 -18.59 2.06
N SER A 63 8.06 -17.66 2.60
CA SER A 63 9.52 -17.61 2.38
C SER A 63 10.29 -18.86 2.83
N LYS A 64 9.68 -19.69 3.67
CA LYS A 64 10.26 -20.96 4.12
C LYS A 64 10.02 -22.11 3.14
N PHE A 65 9.24 -21.89 2.08
CA PHE A 65 8.72 -22.93 1.19
C PHE A 65 9.04 -22.61 -0.27
N ASN A 66 10.22 -23.01 -0.73
CA ASN A 66 10.73 -22.71 -2.07
C ASN A 66 9.94 -23.36 -3.22
N GLN A 67 9.05 -24.31 -2.92
CA GLN A 67 8.19 -24.96 -3.92
C GLN A 67 7.07 -24.06 -4.45
N TYR A 68 6.79 -22.93 -3.78
CA TYR A 68 5.78 -21.98 -4.22
C TYR A 68 6.39 -20.87 -5.06
N ASN A 69 5.90 -20.73 -6.28
CA ASN A 69 6.18 -19.59 -7.14
C ASN A 69 5.13 -18.50 -6.92
N VAL A 70 5.60 -17.28 -6.74
CA VAL A 70 4.75 -16.10 -6.52
C VAL A 70 4.49 -15.38 -7.83
N SER A 71 3.24 -15.01 -8.04
CA SER A 71 2.82 -14.09 -9.11
C SER A 71 1.68 -13.22 -8.62
N MET A 72 1.40 -12.14 -9.32
CA MET A 72 0.40 -11.16 -8.93
C MET A 72 -0.47 -10.77 -10.12
N GLN A 73 -1.69 -10.33 -9.82
CA GLN A 73 -2.56 -9.68 -10.77
C GLN A 73 -3.14 -8.41 -10.15
N GLU A 74 -3.25 -7.37 -10.97
CA GLU A 74 -4.09 -6.23 -10.67
C GLU A 74 -5.08 -5.93 -11.79
N ILE A 75 -6.24 -5.40 -11.41
CA ILE A 75 -7.25 -4.96 -12.37
C ILE A 75 -7.74 -3.58 -11.94
N HIS A 76 -7.68 -2.62 -12.86
CA HIS A 76 -8.18 -1.27 -12.65
C HIS A 76 -8.97 -0.77 -13.86
N HIS A 77 -9.71 0.31 -13.69
CA HIS A 77 -10.42 0.98 -14.77
C HIS A 77 -9.46 1.51 -15.84
N THR A 78 -9.96 1.62 -17.07
CA THR A 78 -9.21 2.07 -18.25
C THR A 78 -8.62 3.48 -18.12
N GLN A 79 -9.19 4.34 -17.27
CA GLN A 79 -8.67 5.69 -17.01
C GLN A 79 -7.42 5.72 -16.11
N LYS A 80 -6.97 4.58 -15.57
CA LYS A 80 -5.78 4.52 -14.72
C LYS A 80 -4.52 4.49 -15.58
N LEU A 81 -3.72 5.55 -15.47
CA LEU A 81 -2.55 5.80 -16.32
C LEU A 81 -1.29 5.05 -15.88
N ASP A 82 -1.10 4.86 -14.57
CA ASP A 82 0.05 4.17 -13.99
C ASP A 82 -0.13 2.65 -14.03
N ALA A 83 0.90 1.90 -14.42
CA ALA A 83 0.96 0.45 -14.36
C ALA A 83 2.40 0.00 -13.98
N PRO A 84 2.57 -0.89 -12.97
CA PRO A 84 1.55 -1.32 -12.03
C PRO A 84 1.12 -0.17 -11.10
N SER A 85 -0.01 -0.35 -10.44
CA SER A 85 -0.52 0.55 -9.40
C SER A 85 0.43 0.62 -8.21
N GLY A 86 0.44 1.76 -7.52
CA GLY A 86 1.20 1.91 -6.27
C GLY A 86 0.86 0.83 -5.22
N THR A 87 -0.40 0.39 -5.16
CA THR A 87 -0.82 -0.71 -4.27
C THR A 87 -0.17 -2.04 -4.67
N ALA A 88 -0.12 -2.38 -5.96
CA ALA A 88 0.59 -3.58 -6.42
C ALA A 88 2.09 -3.51 -6.15
N ILE A 89 2.72 -2.33 -6.34
CA ILE A 89 4.14 -2.12 -6.01
C ILE A 89 4.40 -2.35 -4.51
N SER A 90 3.55 -1.80 -3.63
CA SER A 90 3.68 -2.01 -2.18
C SER A 90 3.55 -3.49 -1.78
N ILE A 91 2.61 -4.22 -2.40
CA ILE A 91 2.43 -5.66 -2.17
C ILE A 91 3.67 -6.44 -2.61
N ALA A 92 4.17 -6.18 -3.83
CA ALA A 92 5.33 -6.85 -4.39
C ALA A 92 6.59 -6.62 -3.53
N ASN A 93 6.84 -5.36 -3.14
CA ASN A 93 7.99 -5.00 -2.31
C ASN A 93 7.96 -5.67 -0.93
N ALA A 94 6.77 -5.82 -0.32
CA ALA A 94 6.63 -6.55 0.93
C ALA A 94 6.99 -8.04 0.74
N ILE A 95 6.56 -8.68 -0.35
CA ILE A 95 6.93 -10.07 -0.65
C ILE A 95 8.44 -10.19 -0.89
N ILE A 96 9.02 -9.31 -1.71
CA ILE A 96 10.46 -9.24 -2.00
C ILE A 96 11.27 -9.14 -0.70
N SER A 97 10.89 -8.25 0.21
CA SER A 97 11.62 -8.04 1.47
C SER A 97 11.69 -9.29 2.37
N ASN A 98 10.79 -10.26 2.16
CA ASN A 98 10.69 -11.46 2.96
C ASN A 98 11.14 -12.72 2.20
N SER A 99 11.49 -12.65 0.91
CA SER A 99 11.66 -13.83 0.04
C SER A 99 12.93 -13.80 -0.81
N LYS A 100 13.07 -14.77 -1.73
CA LYS A 100 14.20 -14.86 -2.67
C LYS A 100 14.11 -13.89 -3.86
N TYR A 101 12.93 -13.31 -4.09
CA TYR A 101 12.71 -12.43 -5.23
C TYR A 101 13.50 -11.13 -5.04
N GLU A 102 14.09 -10.62 -6.12
CA GLU A 102 14.88 -9.38 -6.08
C GLU A 102 14.12 -8.18 -6.66
N ASN A 103 13.19 -8.44 -7.58
CA ASN A 103 12.42 -7.40 -8.26
C ASN A 103 11.05 -7.91 -8.74
N TRP A 104 10.28 -7.04 -9.38
CA TRP A 104 9.05 -7.37 -10.08
C TRP A 104 9.09 -6.89 -11.53
N THR A 105 8.28 -7.51 -12.39
CA THR A 105 8.18 -7.14 -13.81
C THR A 105 6.74 -7.26 -14.32
N LEU A 106 6.42 -6.46 -15.35
CA LEU A 106 5.20 -6.59 -16.16
C LEU A 106 5.41 -7.47 -17.40
N GLU A 107 6.66 -7.81 -17.70
CA GLU A 107 7.04 -8.65 -18.83
C GLU A 107 7.26 -10.09 -18.38
N ASN A 108 7.80 -10.93 -19.26
CA ASN A 108 8.19 -12.28 -18.86
C ASN A 108 9.28 -12.20 -17.78
N PRO A 109 9.06 -12.79 -16.59
CA PRO A 109 10.02 -12.71 -15.50
C PRO A 109 11.34 -13.39 -15.88
N ILE A 110 12.43 -12.68 -15.63
CA ILE A 110 13.76 -13.26 -15.54
C ILE A 110 13.90 -13.90 -14.14
N SER A 111 14.93 -14.73 -13.90
CA SER A 111 15.12 -15.41 -12.61
C SER A 111 14.89 -14.46 -11.43
N ASP A 112 14.12 -14.94 -10.45
CA ASP A 112 13.86 -14.25 -9.19
C ASP A 112 13.12 -12.90 -9.32
N GLU A 113 12.31 -12.73 -10.36
CA GLU A 113 11.34 -11.63 -10.48
C GLU A 113 9.89 -12.08 -10.25
N ILE A 114 9.11 -11.25 -9.54
CA ILE A 114 7.66 -11.44 -9.40
C ILE A 114 6.97 -10.89 -10.65
N PHE A 115 6.26 -11.76 -11.37
CA PHE A 115 5.40 -11.30 -12.47
C PHE A 115 4.12 -10.64 -11.95
N ILE A 116 3.81 -9.45 -12.46
CA ILE A 116 2.58 -8.71 -12.16
C ILE A 116 1.76 -8.54 -13.46
N ASP A 117 0.65 -9.25 -13.56
CA ASP A 117 -0.32 -9.06 -14.64
C ASP A 117 -1.18 -7.82 -14.37
N ALA A 118 -0.92 -6.73 -15.10
CA ALA A 118 -1.63 -5.47 -14.93
C ALA A 118 -2.72 -5.27 -16.01
N GLN A 119 -3.99 -5.45 -15.61
CA GLN A 119 -5.13 -5.36 -16.52
C GLN A 119 -5.90 -4.05 -16.39
N ARG A 120 -6.49 -3.60 -17.50
CA ARG A 120 -7.34 -2.40 -17.58
C ARG A 120 -8.73 -2.78 -18.09
N ILE A 121 -9.69 -2.91 -17.18
CA ILE A 121 -11.06 -3.34 -17.45
C ILE A 121 -12.04 -2.24 -17.02
N GLU A 122 -13.00 -1.90 -17.90
CA GLU A 122 -13.98 -0.85 -17.63
C GLU A 122 -14.75 -1.12 -16.31
N ASN A 123 -15.03 -0.04 -15.56
CA ASN A 123 -15.79 -0.08 -14.31
C ASN A 123 -15.19 -0.90 -13.15
N VAL A 124 -13.92 -1.32 -13.21
CA VAL A 124 -13.24 -1.95 -12.06
C VAL A 124 -12.52 -0.90 -11.22
N PRO A 125 -12.95 -0.61 -9.97
CA PRO A 125 -12.29 0.40 -9.14
C PRO A 125 -10.85 0.01 -8.78
N GLY A 126 -10.64 -1.27 -8.46
CA GLY A 126 -9.34 -1.85 -8.14
C GLY A 126 -9.51 -3.28 -7.63
N THR A 127 -8.72 -4.21 -8.13
CA THR A 127 -8.60 -5.58 -7.64
C THR A 127 -7.13 -5.95 -7.60
N HIS A 128 -6.71 -6.63 -6.54
CA HIS A 128 -5.34 -7.08 -6.34
C HIS A 128 -5.36 -8.52 -5.85
N SER A 129 -4.69 -9.42 -6.56
CA SER A 129 -4.52 -10.82 -6.19
C SER A 129 -3.04 -11.16 -6.11
N VAL A 130 -2.66 -11.95 -5.10
CA VAL A 130 -1.35 -12.59 -4.98
C VAL A 130 -1.56 -14.10 -5.00
N PHE A 131 -0.81 -14.77 -5.87
CA PHE A 131 -0.87 -16.21 -6.06
C PHE A 131 0.45 -16.85 -5.62
N TYR A 132 0.35 -17.88 -4.80
CA TYR A 132 1.45 -18.78 -4.47
C TYR A 132 1.12 -20.16 -5.05
N ASN A 133 1.86 -20.60 -6.07
CA ASN A 133 1.55 -21.83 -6.82
C ASN A 133 2.68 -22.86 -6.69
N SER A 134 2.33 -24.11 -6.38
CA SER A 134 3.21 -25.27 -6.43
C SER A 134 2.65 -26.33 -7.38
N GLU A 135 3.32 -27.48 -7.51
CA GLU A 135 2.78 -28.62 -8.28
C GLU A 135 1.56 -29.28 -7.62
N VAL A 136 1.39 -29.09 -6.30
CA VAL A 136 0.39 -29.82 -5.50
C VAL A 136 -0.84 -28.95 -5.23
N ASP A 137 -0.63 -27.68 -4.92
CA ASP A 137 -1.70 -26.75 -4.57
C ASP A 137 -1.33 -25.28 -4.85
N SER A 138 -2.36 -24.43 -4.73
CA SER A 138 -2.31 -22.99 -4.94
C SER A 138 -2.98 -22.26 -3.79
N ILE A 139 -2.41 -21.14 -3.37
CA ILE A 139 -2.99 -20.21 -2.40
C ILE A 139 -3.19 -18.86 -3.08
N GLU A 140 -4.40 -18.30 -2.97
CA GLU A 140 -4.73 -16.93 -3.41
C GLU A 140 -5.14 -16.09 -2.20
N ILE A 141 -4.56 -14.91 -2.09
CA ILE A 141 -5.16 -13.81 -1.32
C ILE A 141 -5.61 -12.73 -2.30
N LYS A 142 -6.79 -12.17 -2.06
CA LYS A 142 -7.42 -11.21 -2.97
C LYS A 142 -8.12 -10.08 -2.22
N HIS A 143 -7.91 -8.87 -2.71
CA HIS A 143 -8.68 -7.69 -2.33
C HIS A 143 -9.45 -7.13 -3.53
N ILE A 144 -10.71 -6.77 -3.32
CA ILE A 144 -11.60 -6.17 -4.32
C ILE A 144 -12.19 -4.88 -3.75
N ALA A 145 -11.95 -3.76 -4.42
CA ALA A 145 -12.65 -2.50 -4.14
C ALA A 145 -13.97 -2.48 -4.93
N ASN A 146 -15.10 -2.58 -4.22
CA ASN A 146 -16.43 -2.53 -4.84
C ASN A 146 -16.82 -1.11 -5.29
N ASN A 147 -16.33 -0.09 -4.61
CA ASN A 147 -16.55 1.31 -4.93
C ASN A 147 -15.40 2.18 -4.35
N ARG A 148 -15.49 3.50 -4.51
CA ARG A 148 -14.47 4.45 -4.00
C ARG A 148 -14.76 4.98 -2.59
N GLU A 149 -15.88 4.61 -1.98
CA GLU A 149 -16.27 5.10 -0.65
C GLU A 149 -15.30 4.60 0.44
N GLY A 150 -14.75 3.39 0.26
CA GLY A 150 -13.76 2.83 1.19
C GLY A 150 -12.50 3.68 1.36
N PHE A 151 -12.07 4.41 0.33
CA PHE A 151 -10.94 5.33 0.42
C PHE A 151 -11.28 6.59 1.22
N ALA A 152 -12.47 7.15 0.99
CA ALA A 152 -12.94 8.34 1.69
C ALA A 152 -13.15 8.06 3.18
N LEU A 153 -13.73 6.90 3.52
CA LEU A 153 -13.93 6.48 4.91
C LEU A 153 -12.61 6.43 5.67
N GLY A 154 -11.57 5.79 5.13
CA GLY A 154 -10.30 5.71 5.86
C GLY A 154 -9.57 7.04 6.00
N ALA A 155 -9.74 7.97 5.05
CA ALA A 155 -9.22 9.33 5.20
C ALA A 155 -9.94 10.09 6.33
N ILE A 156 -11.26 9.90 6.47
CA ILE A 156 -12.05 10.47 7.58
C ILE A 156 -11.57 9.86 8.91
N LEU A 157 -11.43 8.54 8.99
CA LEU A 157 -10.94 7.86 10.20
C LEU A 157 -9.55 8.35 10.60
N ALA A 158 -8.63 8.51 9.64
CA ALA A 158 -7.31 9.06 9.90
C ALA A 158 -7.36 10.52 10.39
N ALA A 159 -8.26 11.34 9.83
CA ALA A 159 -8.44 12.73 10.23
C ALA A 159 -9.05 12.87 11.63
N GLU A 160 -9.97 11.99 12.02
CA GLU A 160 -10.51 11.91 13.38
C GLU A 160 -9.45 11.39 14.36
N TRP A 161 -8.69 10.37 13.96
CA TRP A 161 -7.68 9.74 14.80
C TRP A 161 -6.51 10.67 15.11
N ILE A 162 -6.05 11.49 14.16
CA ILE A 162 -4.86 12.33 14.30
C ILE A 162 -5.05 13.53 15.24
N VAL A 163 -6.28 13.84 15.64
CA VAL A 163 -6.57 14.95 16.57
C VAL A 163 -5.75 14.77 17.85
N ASP A 164 -5.10 15.86 18.27
CA ASP A 164 -4.20 15.95 19.43
C ASP A 164 -2.95 15.03 19.40
N LYS A 165 -2.68 14.34 18.28
CA LYS A 165 -1.46 13.53 18.11
C LYS A 165 -0.32 14.34 17.49
N LYS A 166 0.89 13.98 17.88
CA LYS A 166 2.13 14.66 17.49
C LYS A 166 3.15 13.64 17.03
N GLY A 167 3.72 13.87 15.85
CA GLY A 167 4.63 12.93 15.22
C GLY A 167 4.18 12.51 13.82
N ILE A 168 4.88 11.53 13.28
CA ILE A 168 4.62 10.94 11.97
C ILE A 168 3.93 9.60 12.19
N PHE A 169 2.82 9.40 11.49
CA PHE A 169 1.96 8.22 11.64
C PHE A 169 1.57 7.65 10.29
N THR A 170 1.16 6.40 10.30
CA THR A 170 0.74 5.62 9.15
C THR A 170 -0.68 5.09 9.37
N MET A 171 -1.27 4.49 8.33
CA MET A 171 -2.53 3.78 8.51
C MET A 171 -2.42 2.55 9.42
N ARG A 172 -1.22 1.98 9.64
CA ARG A 172 -1.04 0.92 10.65
C ARG A 172 -1.31 1.46 12.06
N ASP A 173 -0.90 2.69 12.34
CA ASP A 173 -1.16 3.36 13.62
C ASP A 173 -2.65 3.66 13.81
N VAL A 174 -3.29 4.22 12.76
CA VAL A 174 -4.73 4.53 12.75
C VAL A 174 -5.58 3.29 13.01
N LEU A 175 -5.15 2.14 12.46
CA LEU A 175 -5.88 0.87 12.54
C LEU A 175 -5.39 -0.05 13.67
N SER A 176 -4.44 0.41 14.49
CA SER A 176 -3.85 -0.36 15.59
C SER A 176 -3.25 -1.72 15.16
N LEU A 177 -2.64 -1.76 13.99
CA LEU A 177 -2.07 -2.99 13.40
C LEU A 177 -0.64 -3.26 13.86
N ASN A 178 0.01 -2.33 14.55
CA ASN A 178 1.37 -2.51 15.09
C ASN A 178 1.42 -3.45 16.32
N GLU A 179 0.26 -3.84 16.86
CA GLU A 179 0.13 -4.65 18.07
C GLU A 179 -0.16 -6.14 17.78
N ILE A 180 -0.16 -6.53 16.49
CA ILE A 180 -0.43 -7.89 15.99
C ILE A 180 0.88 -8.53 15.53
#